data_AF-A0A7W8WBL9-F1
#
_entry.id   AF-A0A7W8WBL9-F1
#
_cell.length_a   1.000
_cell.length_b   1.000
_cell.length_c   1.000
_cell.angle_alpha   90.00
_cell.angle_beta   90.00
_cell.angle_gamma   90.00
#
_symmetry.space_group_name_H-M   'P 1'
#
loop_
_entity.id
_entity.type
_entity.pdbx_description
1 polymer ?
#
loop_
_entity_poly.entity_id
_entity_poly.type
_entity_poly.pdbx_seq_one_letter_code
_entity_poly.pdbx_strand_id
1 'polypeptide(L)'
;MSLPAARGWFTCEADLLASTTPDAAPGSIGARRRRLAELAAESIWDENHDPIDLQPSVASASLRFRVRHGQPDEPMWADTLPGARAALRGSRAPGRVVELRGLRDSSDDPLEVTGHPNEPIQVLLPGFGASTPLRVTKGAAIVHAGQQSRRAGRERDRAARVDVTVAPGASVLVFGARYGQVNVTVEGDGVAVVVGERYTTGTLARTPDGSIDVIAPTSPDLQVQTH
;
A
#
# COMPACT_ATOMS: atom_id res chain seq x y z
N MET A 1 28.33 11.79 0.34
CA MET A 1 28.28 10.96 -0.88
C MET A 1 26.86 10.45 -1.00
N SER A 2 26.11 10.95 -1.98
CA SER A 2 24.76 10.47 -2.28
C SER A 2 24.91 9.07 -2.90
N LEU A 3 24.34 8.06 -2.24
CA LEU A 3 24.19 6.74 -2.85
C LEU A 3 23.40 6.95 -4.14
N PRO A 4 23.89 6.49 -5.30
CA PRO A 4 23.12 6.59 -6.53
C PRO A 4 21.79 5.87 -6.30
N ALA A 5 20.70 6.43 -6.84
CA ALA A 5 19.39 5.79 -6.94
C ALA A 5 19.54 4.44 -7.66
N ALA A 6 19.95 3.41 -6.92
CA ALA A 6 20.28 2.11 -7.46
C ALA A 6 18.96 1.38 -7.67
N ARG A 7 18.50 1.30 -8.91
CA ARG A 7 17.44 0.34 -9.32
C ARG A 7 16.06 0.55 -8.67
N GLY A 8 15.61 1.79 -8.51
CA GLY A 8 14.28 2.09 -7.95
C GLY A 8 14.22 2.09 -6.42
N TRP A 9 15.36 2.28 -5.76
CA TRP A 9 15.45 2.36 -4.30
C TRP A 9 15.75 3.79 -3.83
N PHE A 10 14.99 4.23 -2.83
CA PHE A 10 15.02 5.59 -2.32
C PHE A 10 15.00 5.58 -0.79
N THR A 11 15.65 6.57 -0.18
CA THR A 11 15.69 6.74 1.27
C THR A 11 14.51 7.52 1.82
N CYS A 12 13.87 8.34 0.97
CA CYS A 12 12.65 9.08 1.29
C CYS A 12 11.83 9.41 0.02
N GLU A 13 10.63 9.93 0.23
CA GLU A 13 9.67 10.32 -0.82
C GLU A 13 10.20 11.47 -1.67
N ALA A 14 10.97 12.39 -1.09
CA ALA A 14 11.55 13.51 -1.81
C ALA A 14 12.58 13.05 -2.87
N ASP A 15 13.37 12.03 -2.56
CA ASP A 15 14.34 11.45 -3.50
C ASP A 15 13.62 10.78 -4.68
N LEU A 16 12.54 10.03 -4.40
CA LEU A 16 11.71 9.45 -5.44
C LEU A 16 11.08 10.54 -6.30
N LEU A 17 10.48 11.56 -5.70
CA LEU A 17 9.85 12.66 -6.42
C LEU A 17 10.85 13.39 -7.33
N ALA A 18 12.07 13.65 -6.84
CA ALA A 18 13.15 14.27 -7.61
C ALA A 18 13.62 13.40 -8.80
N SER A 19 13.48 12.07 -8.72
CA SER A 19 13.81 11.15 -9.81
C SER A 19 12.75 11.07 -10.91
N THR A 20 11.56 11.64 -10.69
CA THR A 20 10.44 11.59 -11.64
C THR A 20 10.45 12.79 -12.60
N THR A 21 9.91 12.60 -13.81
CA THR A 21 9.81 13.66 -14.82
C THR A 21 8.54 14.49 -14.60
N PRO A 22 8.63 15.81 -14.36
CA PRO A 22 7.47 16.67 -14.10
C PRO A 22 6.46 16.72 -15.25
N ASP A 23 6.94 16.71 -16.49
CA ASP A 23 6.12 16.88 -17.70
C ASP A 23 5.82 15.55 -18.41
N ALA A 24 5.81 14.45 -17.67
CA ALA A 24 5.46 13.15 -18.23
C ALA A 24 4.01 13.16 -18.75
N ALA A 25 3.78 12.55 -19.92
CA ALA A 25 2.45 12.51 -20.52
C ALA A 25 1.42 11.90 -19.55
N PRO A 26 0.19 12.46 -19.44
CA PRO A 26 -0.83 11.93 -18.56
C PRO A 26 -1.09 10.44 -18.79
N GLY A 27 -1.13 9.66 -17.71
CA GLY A 27 -1.32 8.21 -17.78
C GLY A 27 -0.08 7.42 -18.21
N SER A 28 1.06 8.05 -18.50
CA SER A 28 2.33 7.34 -18.67
C SER A 28 2.83 6.78 -17.34
N ILE A 29 3.75 5.80 -17.41
CA ILE A 29 4.45 5.27 -16.23
C ILE A 29 5.11 6.42 -15.44
N GLY A 30 5.78 7.36 -16.13
CA GLY A 30 6.43 8.49 -15.48
C GLY A 30 5.45 9.36 -14.67
N ALA A 31 4.29 9.67 -15.24
CA ALA A 31 3.24 10.44 -14.57
C ALA A 31 2.64 9.67 -13.38
N ARG A 32 2.39 8.36 -13.53
CA ARG A 32 1.85 7.52 -12.45
C ARG A 32 2.86 7.33 -11.31
N ARG A 33 4.14 7.08 -11.62
CA ARG A 33 5.23 7.03 -10.62
C ARG A 33 5.32 8.34 -9.84
N ARG A 34 5.30 9.47 -10.53
CA ARG A 34 5.30 10.80 -9.89
C ARG A 34 4.10 10.98 -8.97
N ARG A 35 2.89 10.64 -9.43
CA ARG A 35 1.67 10.77 -8.62
C ARG A 35 1.74 9.90 -7.35
N LEU A 36 2.27 8.68 -7.44
CA LEU A 36 2.47 7.84 -6.25
C LEU A 36 3.53 8.42 -5.30
N ALA A 37 4.59 9.04 -5.82
CA ALA A 37 5.58 9.73 -5.01
C ALA A 37 4.99 10.94 -4.26
N GLU A 38 4.15 11.73 -4.94
CA GLU A 38 3.39 12.84 -4.34
C GLU A 38 2.45 12.31 -3.25
N LEU A 39 1.69 11.24 -3.54
CA LEU A 39 0.82 10.60 -2.56
C LEU A 39 1.60 10.06 -1.36
N ALA A 40 2.78 9.47 -1.57
CA ALA A 40 3.64 9.03 -0.48
C ALA A 40 4.10 10.20 0.40
N ALA A 41 4.51 11.32 -0.21
CA ALA A 41 4.91 12.52 0.53
C ALA A 41 3.73 13.18 1.29
N GLU A 42 2.51 13.08 0.75
CA GLU A 42 1.29 13.52 1.42
C GLU A 42 0.87 12.58 2.57
N SER A 43 1.27 11.31 2.49
CA SER A 43 1.00 10.25 3.47
C SER A 43 2.02 10.27 4.60
N ILE A 44 1.98 11.27 5.48
CA ILE A 44 2.89 11.30 6.64
C ILE A 44 2.45 10.25 7.66
N TRP A 45 3.31 9.26 7.89
CA TRP A 45 3.24 8.33 9.01
C TRP A 45 3.79 9.04 10.27
N ASP A 46 2.94 9.31 11.27
CA ASP A 46 3.36 9.98 12.51
C ASP A 46 3.88 8.93 13.50
N GLU A 47 5.21 8.79 13.58
CA GLU A 47 5.94 7.88 14.50
C GLU A 47 5.71 8.19 16.00
N ASN A 48 5.10 9.34 16.37
CA ASN A 48 4.95 9.74 17.78
C ASN A 48 3.78 9.08 18.55
N HIS A 49 3.22 7.97 18.08
CA HIS A 49 2.17 7.26 18.83
C HIS A 49 2.77 6.20 19.76
N ASP A 50 2.91 6.59 21.03
CA ASP A 50 3.13 5.70 22.17
C ASP A 50 2.02 4.62 22.21
N PRO A 51 2.33 3.31 22.35
CA PRO A 51 1.33 2.25 22.38
C PRO A 51 0.71 2.14 23.78
N ILE A 52 0.02 3.18 24.25
CA ILE A 52 -0.72 3.15 25.51
C ILE A 52 -2.12 3.73 25.30
N ASP A 53 -3.11 2.86 25.47
CA ASP A 53 -4.52 3.12 25.78
C ASP A 53 -5.37 3.89 24.76
N LEU A 54 -5.33 3.45 23.50
CA LEU A 54 -6.41 3.74 22.56
C LEU A 54 -7.26 2.47 22.36
N GLN A 55 -8.56 2.61 22.60
CA GLN A 55 -9.54 1.52 22.50
C GLN A 55 -9.48 0.86 21.10
N PRO A 56 -9.69 -0.47 20.99
CA PRO A 56 -9.25 -1.27 19.84
C PRO A 56 -10.10 -1.09 18.57
N SER A 57 -10.99 -0.11 18.50
CA SER A 57 -12.04 -0.10 17.48
C SER A 57 -11.85 0.89 16.33
N VAL A 58 -11.02 1.96 16.45
CA VAL A 58 -10.92 2.97 15.35
C VAL A 58 -9.55 3.71 15.17
N ALA A 59 -8.65 3.89 16.14
CA ALA A 59 -7.92 5.18 16.18
C ALA A 59 -6.36 5.25 16.14
N SER A 60 -5.55 4.18 16.22
CA SER A 60 -4.10 4.37 16.55
C SER A 60 -3.10 4.29 15.41
N ALA A 61 -3.53 3.89 14.22
CA ALA A 61 -2.84 4.24 12.98
C ALA A 61 -3.74 5.20 12.22
N SER A 62 -4.05 6.31 12.89
CA SER A 62 -4.52 7.53 12.25
C SER A 62 -3.43 7.97 11.28
N LEU A 63 -3.38 7.31 10.13
CA LEU A 63 -2.72 7.82 8.96
C LEU A 63 -3.37 9.16 8.70
N ARG A 64 -2.70 10.25 9.08
CA ARG A 64 -3.17 11.60 8.75
C ARG A 64 -2.91 11.81 7.28
N PHE A 65 -3.62 11.08 6.43
CA PHE A 65 -3.98 11.58 5.12
C PHE A 65 -4.89 12.78 5.40
N ARG A 66 -4.30 13.96 5.62
CA ARG A 66 -4.95 15.21 5.25
C ARG A 66 -4.99 15.18 3.73
N VAL A 67 -5.91 14.39 3.20
CA VAL A 67 -6.26 14.50 1.80
C VAL A 67 -6.71 15.95 1.64
N ARG A 68 -6.02 16.73 0.81
CA ARG A 68 -6.50 18.04 0.31
C ARG A 68 -7.85 17.94 -0.41
N HIS A 69 -8.45 16.74 -0.47
CA HIS A 69 -9.65 16.37 -1.22
C HIS A 69 -10.89 16.09 -0.33
N GLY A 70 -10.87 16.46 0.95
CA GLY A 70 -12.01 16.33 1.86
C GLY A 70 -11.82 15.21 2.88
N GLN A 71 -12.61 15.23 3.97
CA GLN A 71 -12.61 14.10 4.90
C GLN A 71 -13.07 12.85 4.14
N PRO A 72 -12.40 11.70 4.32
CA PRO A 72 -12.95 10.46 3.80
C PRO A 72 -14.35 10.28 4.39
N ASP A 73 -15.28 9.83 3.56
CA ASP A 73 -16.53 9.25 4.05
C ASP A 73 -16.18 8.20 5.12
N GLU A 74 -17.03 8.06 6.13
CA GLU A 74 -16.85 7.13 7.25
C GLU A 74 -16.29 5.77 6.76
N PRO A 75 -15.18 5.27 7.35
CA PRO A 75 -14.50 4.09 6.84
C PRO A 75 -15.47 2.92 6.78
N MET A 76 -15.55 2.29 5.61
CA MET A 76 -16.43 1.15 5.45
C MET A 76 -15.71 -0.10 5.94
N TRP A 77 -16.32 -0.77 6.91
CA TRP A 77 -15.84 -2.05 7.39
C TRP A 77 -16.36 -3.19 6.53
N ALA A 78 -15.46 -4.07 6.12
CA ALA A 78 -15.80 -5.31 5.45
C ALA A 78 -15.18 -6.49 6.21
N ASP A 79 -16.06 -7.26 6.84
CA ASP A 79 -15.75 -8.48 7.60
C ASP A 79 -16.24 -9.75 6.89
N THR A 80 -16.89 -9.60 5.73
CA THR A 80 -17.30 -10.69 4.83
C THR A 80 -16.71 -10.50 3.43
N LEU A 81 -16.38 -11.61 2.74
CA LEU A 81 -15.85 -11.56 1.37
C LEU A 81 -16.80 -10.87 0.37
N PRO A 82 -18.12 -11.11 0.36
CA PRO A 82 -19.03 -10.38 -0.50
C PRO A 82 -19.05 -8.87 -0.21
N GLY A 83 -19.02 -8.50 1.08
CA GLY A 83 -18.93 -7.09 1.50
C GLY A 83 -17.65 -6.44 1.01
N ALA A 84 -16.51 -7.12 1.16
CA ALA A 84 -15.21 -6.66 0.67
C ALA A 84 -15.16 -6.52 -0.85
N ARG A 85 -15.72 -7.49 -1.60
CA ARG A 85 -15.81 -7.40 -3.07
C ARG A 85 -16.67 -6.22 -3.52
N ALA A 86 -17.83 -6.02 -2.91
CA ALA A 86 -18.69 -4.88 -3.20
C ALA A 86 -18.03 -3.54 -2.84
N ALA A 87 -17.30 -3.53 -1.72
CA ALA A 87 -16.58 -2.38 -1.21
C ALA A 87 -15.47 -1.90 -2.15
N LEU A 88 -14.68 -2.84 -2.68
CA LEU A 88 -13.48 -2.57 -3.46
C LEU A 88 -13.75 -2.41 -4.97
N ARG A 89 -14.85 -2.99 -5.48
CA ARG A 89 -15.31 -2.82 -6.87
C ARG A 89 -16.24 -1.63 -7.08
N GLY A 90 -16.70 -1.01 -5.99
CA GLY A 90 -17.61 0.13 -6.06
C GLY A 90 -16.90 1.31 -6.73
N SER A 91 -17.33 1.66 -7.94
CA SER A 91 -16.91 2.87 -8.67
C SER A 91 -17.39 4.18 -8.03
N ARG A 92 -17.57 4.21 -6.71
CA ARG A 92 -18.17 5.31 -5.95
C ARG A 92 -17.31 5.70 -4.76
N ALA A 93 -17.17 7.01 -4.62
CA ALA A 93 -16.33 7.76 -3.69
C ALA A 93 -14.84 7.72 -4.04
N PRO A 94 -14.37 8.67 -4.87
CA PRO A 94 -12.96 8.97 -4.84
C PRO A 94 -12.48 9.26 -3.40
N GLY A 95 -11.32 8.74 -3.01
CA GLY A 95 -10.79 8.89 -1.64
C GLY A 95 -11.44 7.99 -0.57
N ARG A 96 -12.24 6.99 -0.97
CA ARG A 96 -12.87 6.04 -0.04
C ARG A 96 -11.85 5.24 0.76
N VAL A 97 -12.15 5.02 2.05
CA VAL A 97 -11.39 4.14 2.94
C VAL A 97 -12.17 2.85 3.19
N VAL A 98 -11.53 1.71 2.96
CA VAL A 98 -12.08 0.37 3.18
C VAL A 98 -11.19 -0.39 4.15
N GLU A 99 -11.75 -0.87 5.25
CA GLU A 99 -11.01 -1.69 6.21
C GLU A 99 -11.42 -3.16 6.08
N LEU A 100 -10.45 -4.04 5.79
CA LEU A 100 -10.68 -5.47 5.60
C LEU A 100 -10.31 -6.24 6.87
N ARG A 101 -11.31 -6.72 7.61
CA ARG A 101 -11.09 -7.39 8.91
C ARG A 101 -11.37 -8.88 8.83
N GLY A 102 -10.41 -9.70 9.27
CA GLY A 102 -10.63 -11.13 9.49
C GLY A 102 -11.01 -11.93 8.24
N LEU A 103 -10.82 -11.36 7.05
CA LEU A 103 -11.12 -12.02 5.79
C LEU A 103 -10.10 -13.15 5.56
N ARG A 104 -10.59 -14.39 5.63
CA ARG A 104 -9.84 -15.56 5.18
C ARG A 104 -10.50 -16.06 3.93
N ASP A 105 -9.94 -15.69 2.79
CA ASP A 105 -10.25 -16.40 1.56
C ASP A 105 -9.34 -17.63 1.47
N SER A 106 -9.94 -18.78 1.19
CA SER A 106 -9.21 -20.02 0.85
C SER A 106 -9.22 -20.25 -0.65
N SER A 107 -9.92 -19.39 -1.41
CA SER A 107 -9.78 -19.33 -2.85
C SER A 107 -8.51 -18.56 -3.22
N ASP A 108 -7.89 -18.99 -4.31
CA ASP A 108 -6.77 -18.28 -4.93
C ASP A 108 -7.21 -16.98 -5.63
N ASP A 109 -8.51 -16.63 -5.58
CA ASP A 109 -9.07 -15.48 -6.28
C ASP A 109 -8.82 -14.18 -5.49
N PRO A 110 -8.05 -13.22 -6.04
CA PRO A 110 -7.80 -11.97 -5.35
C PRO A 110 -9.05 -11.08 -5.30
N LEU A 111 -9.13 -10.26 -4.24
CA LEU A 111 -10.09 -9.17 -4.18
C LEU A 111 -9.68 -8.09 -5.18
N GLU A 112 -10.54 -7.87 -6.16
CA GLU A 112 -10.33 -6.80 -7.14
C GLU A 112 -10.57 -5.43 -6.54
N VAL A 113 -9.59 -4.56 -6.72
CA VAL A 113 -9.61 -3.17 -6.28
C VAL A 113 -9.68 -2.28 -7.51
N THR A 114 -10.78 -1.54 -7.66
CA THR A 114 -10.96 -0.54 -8.72
C THR A 114 -10.81 0.85 -8.13
N GLY A 115 -9.62 1.44 -8.30
CA GLY A 115 -9.31 2.79 -7.84
C GLY A 115 -9.69 3.89 -8.83
N HIS A 116 -9.53 5.13 -8.40
CA HIS A 116 -9.61 6.33 -9.22
C HIS A 116 -8.21 6.94 -9.38
N PRO A 117 -7.81 7.42 -10.56
CA PRO A 117 -6.44 7.90 -10.78
C PRO A 117 -6.05 9.11 -9.93
N ASN A 118 -7.00 10.00 -9.61
CA ASN A 118 -6.72 11.23 -8.88
C ASN A 118 -6.99 11.12 -7.38
N GLU A 119 -7.87 10.19 -7.00
CA GLU A 119 -8.43 10.09 -5.66
C GLU A 119 -8.49 8.61 -5.27
N PRO A 120 -7.34 8.04 -4.92
CA PRO A 120 -7.18 6.60 -4.79
C PRO A 120 -8.07 6.04 -3.69
N ILE A 121 -8.51 4.80 -3.88
CA ILE A 121 -9.13 4.03 -2.80
C ILE A 121 -8.04 3.64 -1.79
N GLN A 122 -8.34 3.78 -0.51
CA GLN A 122 -7.47 3.37 0.57
C GLN A 122 -7.98 2.05 1.15
N VAL A 123 -7.09 1.06 1.24
CA VAL A 123 -7.39 -0.27 1.78
C VAL A 123 -6.56 -0.46 3.04
N LEU A 124 -7.25 -0.57 4.17
CA LEU A 124 -6.64 -0.82 5.48
C LEU A 124 -6.71 -2.32 5.78
N LEU A 125 -5.56 -2.92 6.04
CA LEU A 125 -5.40 -4.32 6.37
C LEU A 125 -4.96 -4.45 7.84
N PRO A 126 -5.88 -4.39 8.81
CA PRO A 126 -5.56 -4.58 10.24
C PRO A 126 -4.98 -5.99 10.45
N GLY A 127 -3.74 -6.06 10.93
CA GLY A 127 -2.98 -7.32 10.99
C GLY A 127 -3.65 -8.40 11.85
N PHE A 128 -4.04 -9.52 11.23
CA PHE A 128 -3.98 -10.93 11.69
C PHE A 128 -4.65 -11.86 10.64
N GLY A 129 -4.01 -12.99 10.30
CA GLY A 129 -4.62 -14.06 9.47
C GLY A 129 -4.33 -13.95 7.97
N ALA A 130 -4.54 -15.06 7.23
CA ALA A 130 -4.25 -15.16 5.79
C ALA A 130 -4.73 -13.92 5.03
N SER A 131 -3.80 -13.18 4.43
CA SER A 131 -4.15 -11.99 3.65
C SER A 131 -4.90 -12.47 2.42
N THR A 132 -6.12 -11.98 2.22
CA THR A 132 -6.78 -12.19 0.94
C THR A 132 -6.00 -11.36 -0.08
N PRO A 133 -5.43 -11.98 -1.14
CA PRO A 133 -4.62 -11.24 -2.09
C PRO A 133 -5.45 -10.13 -2.74
N LEU A 134 -4.83 -8.99 -3.00
CA LEU A 134 -5.49 -7.86 -3.67
C LEU A 134 -5.02 -7.80 -5.13
N ARG A 135 -5.93 -7.53 -6.05
CA ARG A 135 -5.60 -7.22 -7.46
C ARG A 135 -6.11 -5.84 -7.80
N VAL A 136 -5.21 -4.87 -7.91
CA VAL A 136 -5.57 -3.51 -8.35
C VAL A 136 -5.72 -3.54 -9.87
N THR A 137 -6.96 -3.44 -10.35
CA THR A 137 -7.29 -3.64 -11.76
C THR A 137 -7.42 -2.33 -12.54
N LYS A 138 -7.62 -1.20 -11.85
CA LYS A 138 -7.78 0.11 -12.48
C LYS A 138 -7.45 1.25 -11.52
N GLY A 139 -6.98 2.37 -12.05
CA GLY A 139 -6.75 3.60 -11.30
C GLY A 139 -5.64 3.45 -10.27
N ALA A 140 -5.71 4.26 -9.21
CA ALA A 140 -4.74 4.24 -8.11
C ALA A 140 -5.38 3.69 -6.83
N ALA A 141 -4.63 2.89 -6.08
CA ALA A 141 -4.99 2.42 -4.75
C ALA A 141 -3.84 2.68 -3.76
N ILE A 142 -4.19 2.84 -2.50
CA ILE A 142 -3.24 2.90 -1.39
C ILE A 142 -3.57 1.75 -0.44
N VAL A 143 -2.58 0.93 -0.12
CA VAL A 143 -2.75 -0.23 0.76
C VAL A 143 -1.92 -0.01 2.01
N HIS A 144 -2.56 -0.09 3.17
CA HIS A 144 -1.92 0.05 4.46
C HIS A 144 -1.91 -1.28 5.20
N ALA A 145 -0.72 -1.85 5.38
CA ALA A 145 -0.52 -2.98 6.27
C ALA A 145 -0.53 -2.50 7.72
N GLY A 146 -1.55 -2.83 8.49
CA GLY A 146 -1.62 -2.49 9.91
C GLY A 146 -0.83 -3.47 10.79
N GLN A 147 -0.23 -2.96 11.88
CA GLN A 147 0.24 -3.78 13.01
C GLN A 147 -0.85 -3.77 14.10
N GLN A 148 -1.27 -4.94 14.58
CA GLN A 148 -1.96 -5.01 15.86
C GLN A 148 -0.97 -5.47 16.94
N SER A 149 -0.52 -4.54 17.78
CA SER A 149 0.22 -4.85 19.00
C SER A 149 -0.71 -5.50 20.02
N ARG A 150 -0.68 -6.83 20.17
CA ARG A 150 -1.32 -7.46 21.33
C ARG A 150 -0.41 -7.29 22.55
N ARG A 151 -0.82 -6.42 23.48
CA ARG A 151 -0.33 -6.45 24.87
C ARG A 151 -0.60 -7.85 25.45
N ALA A 152 0.39 -8.39 26.15
CA ALA A 152 0.35 -9.58 27.00
C ALA A 152 0.56 -10.97 26.34
N GLY A 153 1.78 -11.21 25.89
CA GLY A 153 2.60 -12.26 26.52
C GLY A 153 2.55 -13.68 25.98
N ARG A 154 1.59 -14.12 25.15
CA ARG A 154 1.62 -15.48 24.56
C ARG A 154 0.89 -15.59 23.23
N GLU A 155 1.48 -15.07 22.17
CA GLU A 155 1.29 -15.55 20.79
C GLU A 155 2.37 -14.86 19.94
N ARG A 156 3.11 -15.61 19.13
CA ARG A 156 4.14 -15.04 18.24
C ARG A 156 3.46 -14.00 17.34
N ASP A 157 3.97 -12.78 17.34
CA ASP A 157 3.63 -11.72 16.39
C ASP A 157 3.55 -12.32 14.98
N ARG A 158 2.34 -12.56 14.47
CA ARG A 158 2.17 -12.91 13.07
C ARG A 158 2.20 -11.60 12.32
N ALA A 159 3.38 -11.27 11.79
CA ALA A 159 3.62 -10.20 10.84
C ALA A 159 2.43 -10.04 9.87
N ALA A 160 1.96 -8.81 9.68
CA ALA A 160 0.98 -8.51 8.64
C ALA A 160 1.59 -8.90 7.28
N ARG A 161 0.92 -9.80 6.56
CA ARG A 161 1.27 -10.15 5.19
C ARG A 161 0.35 -9.40 4.25
N VAL A 162 0.91 -8.83 3.20
CA VAL A 162 0.19 -8.14 2.13
C VAL A 162 0.64 -8.70 0.80
N ASP A 163 -0.29 -9.27 0.05
CA ASP A 163 -0.05 -9.76 -1.30
C ASP A 163 -0.85 -8.88 -2.28
N VAL A 164 -0.16 -8.17 -3.19
CA VAL A 164 -0.78 -7.24 -4.15
C VAL A 164 -0.31 -7.54 -5.56
N THR A 165 -1.26 -7.71 -6.48
CA THR A 165 -1.01 -7.71 -7.91
C THR A 165 -1.50 -6.40 -8.53
N VAL A 166 -0.69 -5.79 -9.38
CA VAL A 166 -1.00 -4.55 -10.10
C VAL A 166 -1.18 -4.89 -11.57
N ALA A 167 -2.40 -4.72 -12.06
CA ALA A 167 -2.71 -4.94 -13.47
C ALA A 167 -2.12 -3.84 -14.37
N PRO A 168 -2.05 -4.07 -15.70
CA PRO A 168 -1.67 -3.04 -16.66
C PRO A 168 -2.53 -1.78 -16.50
N GLY A 169 -1.89 -0.61 -16.58
CA GLY A 169 -2.52 0.70 -16.43
C GLY A 169 -2.92 1.09 -15.00
N ALA A 170 -2.78 0.19 -14.02
CA ALA A 170 -3.10 0.46 -12.63
C ALA A 170 -1.88 0.97 -11.83
N SER A 171 -2.14 1.50 -10.65
CA SER A 171 -1.10 2.02 -9.76
C SER A 171 -1.40 1.72 -8.30
N VAL A 172 -0.36 1.39 -7.52
CA VAL A 172 -0.53 1.14 -6.09
C VAL A 172 0.60 1.75 -5.27
N LEU A 173 0.23 2.36 -4.14
CA LEU A 173 1.15 2.72 -3.07
C LEU A 173 0.92 1.75 -1.91
N VAL A 174 1.96 1.05 -1.46
CA VAL A 174 1.86 0.06 -0.38
C VAL A 174 2.69 0.52 0.81
N PHE A 175 2.06 0.69 1.96
CA PHE A 175 2.74 0.92 3.24
C PHE A 175 2.92 -0.42 3.96
N GLY A 176 4.16 -0.88 4.00
CA GLY A 176 4.58 -2.06 4.73
C GLY A 176 4.84 -1.72 6.20
N ALA A 177 4.18 -2.45 7.08
CA ALA A 177 4.35 -2.31 8.51
C ALA A 177 5.68 -2.90 9.01
N ARG A 178 6.20 -2.41 10.14
CA ARG A 178 7.37 -3.00 10.83
C ARG A 178 7.25 -4.51 10.99
N TYR A 179 8.31 -5.26 10.67
CA TYR A 179 8.31 -6.73 10.66
C TYR A 179 7.28 -7.40 9.72
N GLY A 180 6.58 -6.64 8.88
CA GLY A 180 5.59 -7.13 7.93
C GLY A 180 6.20 -7.89 6.75
N GLN A 181 5.35 -8.60 6.02
CA GLN A 181 5.69 -9.21 4.74
C GLN A 181 4.90 -8.51 3.62
N VAL A 182 5.60 -7.97 2.63
CA VAL A 182 5.00 -7.29 1.46
C VAL A 182 5.42 -8.01 0.20
N ASN A 183 4.46 -8.61 -0.49
CA ASN A 183 4.64 -9.22 -1.80
C ASN A 183 3.89 -8.41 -2.85
N VAL A 184 4.60 -7.89 -3.84
CA VAL A 184 4.01 -7.09 -4.93
C VAL A 184 4.40 -7.69 -6.27
N THR A 185 3.41 -7.91 -7.13
CA THR A 185 3.62 -8.29 -8.53
C THR A 185 3.04 -7.23 -9.44
N VAL A 186 3.83 -6.71 -10.38
CA VAL A 186 3.42 -5.72 -11.37
C VAL A 186 3.37 -6.35 -12.75
N GLU A 187 2.22 -6.24 -13.42
CA GLU A 187 1.98 -6.74 -14.76
C GLU A 187 1.89 -5.59 -15.79
N GLY A 188 2.37 -5.85 -17.02
CA GLY A 188 2.35 -4.88 -18.11
C GLY A 188 3.03 -3.57 -17.71
N ASP A 189 2.35 -2.45 -17.97
CA ASP A 189 2.79 -1.09 -17.64
C ASP A 189 2.31 -0.60 -16.25
N GLY A 190 1.91 -1.52 -15.37
CA GLY A 190 1.52 -1.20 -14.00
C GLY A 190 2.64 -0.52 -13.21
N VAL A 191 2.27 0.19 -12.13
CA VAL A 191 3.21 0.94 -11.30
C VAL A 191 2.98 0.67 -9.82
N ALA A 192 4.03 0.34 -9.07
CA ALA A 192 3.98 0.23 -7.62
C ALA A 192 5.04 1.10 -6.94
N VAL A 193 4.68 1.70 -5.81
CA VAL A 193 5.62 2.26 -4.85
C VAL A 193 5.41 1.54 -3.52
N VAL A 194 6.48 1.01 -2.94
CA VAL A 194 6.44 0.33 -1.64
C VAL A 194 7.19 1.18 -0.62
N VAL A 195 6.50 1.62 0.41
CA VAL A 195 7.09 2.30 1.57
C VAL A 195 7.27 1.26 2.66
N GLY A 196 8.52 0.88 2.91
CA GLY A 196 8.86 -0.16 3.88
C GLY A 196 9.38 0.43 5.19
N GLU A 197 8.80 -0.01 6.31
CA GLU A 197 9.36 0.23 7.63
C GLU A 197 10.51 -0.74 7.97
N ARG A 198 11.14 -0.55 9.14
CA ARG A 198 12.21 -1.43 9.62
C ARG A 198 11.79 -2.89 9.63
N TYR A 199 12.66 -3.75 9.10
CA TYR A 199 12.48 -5.20 9.03
C TYR A 199 11.25 -5.65 8.21
N THR A 200 10.72 -4.79 7.33
CA THR A 200 9.79 -5.26 6.30
C THR A 200 10.51 -6.24 5.37
N THR A 201 9.87 -7.36 5.06
CA THR A 201 10.44 -8.42 4.20
C THR A 201 9.49 -8.73 3.04
N GLY A 202 9.94 -9.49 2.05
CA GLY A 202 9.05 -10.00 1.00
C GLY A 202 9.64 -9.98 -0.41
N THR A 203 8.76 -10.07 -1.40
CA THR A 203 9.14 -10.26 -2.81
C THR A 203 8.48 -9.23 -3.72
N LEU A 204 9.26 -8.63 -4.59
CA LEU A 204 8.78 -7.63 -5.55
C LEU A 204 9.08 -8.16 -6.95
N ALA A 205 8.06 -8.44 -7.75
CA ALA A 205 8.19 -8.95 -9.10
C ALA A 205 7.57 -7.97 -10.10
N ARG A 206 8.21 -7.75 -11.25
CA ARG A 206 7.61 -6.96 -12.34
C ARG A 206 7.93 -7.55 -13.70
N THR A 207 7.01 -7.34 -14.65
CA THR A 207 7.29 -7.45 -16.09
C THR A 207 8.25 -6.35 -16.55
N PRO A 208 8.90 -6.47 -17.73
CA PRO A 208 9.90 -5.51 -18.18
C PRO A 208 9.36 -4.08 -18.33
N ASP A 209 8.11 -3.97 -18.78
CA ASP A 209 7.39 -2.72 -19.00
C ASP A 209 6.83 -2.10 -17.70
N GLY A 210 6.85 -2.83 -16.59
CA GLY A 210 6.28 -2.38 -15.32
C GLY A 210 7.26 -1.56 -14.51
N SER A 211 6.78 -0.86 -13.49
CA SER A 211 7.64 -0.10 -12.58
C SER A 211 7.37 -0.44 -11.12
N ILE A 212 8.45 -0.65 -10.36
CA ILE A 212 8.42 -0.76 -8.90
C ILE A 212 9.49 0.14 -8.34
N ASP A 213 9.10 1.02 -7.42
CA ASP A 213 10.00 1.81 -6.60
C ASP A 213 9.82 1.46 -5.11
N VAL A 214 10.89 1.57 -4.33
CA VAL A 214 10.89 1.28 -2.91
C VAL A 214 11.45 2.48 -2.15
N ILE A 215 10.74 2.91 -1.11
CA ILE A 215 11.15 3.94 -0.17
C ILE A 215 11.41 3.28 1.18
N ALA A 216 12.66 3.29 1.65
CA ALA A 216 13.03 2.73 2.96
C ALA A 216 14.33 3.37 3.51
N PRO A 217 14.37 3.76 4.81
CA PRO A 217 15.55 4.39 5.42
C PRO A 217 16.71 3.41 5.68
N THR A 218 16.43 2.11 5.73
CA THR A 218 17.40 1.02 5.81
C THR A 218 17.01 -0.03 4.78
N SER A 219 17.97 -0.67 4.12
CA SER A 219 17.68 -1.73 3.15
C SER A 219 16.81 -2.83 3.81
N PRO A 220 15.53 -2.93 3.47
CA PRO A 220 14.67 -4.01 3.91
C PRO A 220 15.09 -5.31 3.18
N ASP A 221 14.77 -6.46 3.76
CA ASP A 221 14.99 -7.76 3.11
C ASP A 221 13.91 -8.01 2.03
N LEU A 222 13.72 -7.03 1.12
CA LEU A 222 12.86 -7.15 -0.05
C LEU A 222 13.70 -7.60 -1.24
N GLN A 223 13.34 -8.75 -1.81
CA GLN A 223 13.97 -9.27 -3.01
C GLN A 223 13.23 -8.80 -4.25
N VAL A 224 13.90 -8.02 -5.10
CA VAL A 224 13.34 -7.59 -6.39
C VAL A 224 13.73 -8.60 -7.47
N GLN A 225 12.73 -9.22 -8.10
CA GLN A 225 12.87 -10.07 -9.26
C GLN A 225 12.40 -9.31 -10.50
N THR A 226 13.26 -9.20 -11.50
CA THR A 226 12.90 -8.69 -12.83
C THR A 226 12.73 -9.88 -13.75
N HIS A 227 11.52 -10.07 -14.27
CA HIS A 227 11.20 -11.08 -15.28
C HIS A 227 10.94 -10.39 -16.62
#